data_AF-A0A8J7Q465-F1
#
_entry.id   AF-A0A8J7Q465-F1
#
_cell.length_a   1.000
_cell.length_b   1.000
_cell.length_c   1.000
_cell.angle_alpha   90.00
_cell.angle_beta   90.00
_cell.angle_gamma   90.00
#
_symmetry.space_group_name_H-M   'P 1'
#
loop_
_entity.id
_entity.type
_entity.pdbx_description
1 polymer ?
#
loop_
_entity_poly.entity_id
_entity_poly.type
_entity_poly.pdbx_seq_one_letter_code
_entity_poly.pdbx_strand_id
1 'polypeptide(L)' 'TPAQIALAWLLHRSPNIVLIPGTSSVGHLEQNVAVADIELSEDDLAKLVS' A
#
# COMPACT_ATOMS: atom_id res chain seq x y z
N THR A 1 -3.93 2.89 7.58
CA THR A 1 -4.77 4.06 7.18
C THR A 1 -5.27 3.89 5.76
N PRO A 2 -6.26 4.68 5.28
CA PRO A 2 -6.70 4.57 3.88
C PRO A 2 -5.58 4.69 2.85
N ALA A 3 -4.62 5.61 3.08
CA ALA A 3 -3.44 5.75 2.22
C ALA A 3 -2.56 4.49 2.20
N GLN A 4 -2.31 3.88 3.37
CA GLN A 4 -1.54 2.64 3.45
C GLN A 4 -2.22 1.47 2.73
N ILE A 5 -3.55 1.34 2.86
CA ILE A 5 -4.31 0.30 2.15
C ILE A 5 -4.22 0.50 0.63
N ALA A 6 -4.34 1.74 0.16
CA ALA A 6 -4.21 2.05 -1.26
C ALA A 6 -2.81 1.71 -1.82
N LEU A 7 -1.75 2.04 -1.08
CA LEU A 7 -0.39 1.71 -1.48
C LEU A 7 -0.15 0.19 -1.44
N ALA A 8 -0.66 -0.53 -0.44
CA ALA A 8 -0.52 -1.99 -0.34
C ALA A 8 -1.22 -2.70 -1.50
N TRP A 9 -2.43 -2.23 -1.83
CA TRP A 9 -3.17 -2.74 -2.97
C TRP A 9 -2.44 -2.51 -4.30
N LEU A 10 -1.82 -1.33 -4.49
CA LEU A 10 -1.01 -1.06 -5.68
C LEU A 10 0.19 -2.00 -5.79
N LEU A 11 0.90 -2.28 -4.67
CA LEU A 11 2.01 -3.24 -4.66
C LEU A 11 1.55 -4.66 -4.98
N HIS A 12 0.35 -5.04 -4.53
CA HIS A 12 -0.20 -6.38 -4.80
C HIS A 12 -0.57 -6.59 -6.28
N ARG A 13 -0.86 -5.52 -7.03
CA ARG A 13 -1.37 -5.61 -8.41
C ARG A 13 -0.37 -6.22 -9.40
N SER A 14 0.93 -6.09 -9.16
CA SER A 14 1.97 -6.67 -10.01
C SER A 14 3.33 -6.64 -9.31
N PRO A 15 4.17 -7.68 -9.45
CA PRO A 15 5.51 -7.72 -8.86
C PRO A 15 6.46 -6.65 -9.41
N ASN A 16 6.12 -5.99 -10.53
CA ASN A 16 6.97 -4.98 -11.18
C ASN A 16 6.59 -3.54 -10.83
N ILE A 17 5.69 -3.32 -9.87
CA ILE A 17 5.29 -1.98 -9.43
C ILE A 17 6.27 -1.50 -8.36
N VAL A 18 6.88 -0.33 -8.61
CA VAL A 18 7.69 0.38 -7.61
C VAL A 18 6.99 1.70 -7.28
N LEU A 19 6.66 1.89 -6.00
CA LEU A 19 6.04 3.12 -5.51
C LEU A 19 7.11 4.07 -4.97
N ILE A 20 7.00 5.36 -5.33
CA ILE A 20 7.86 6.44 -4.80
C ILE A 20 6.95 7.50 -4.17
N PRO A 21 6.26 7.19 -3.05
CA PRO A 21 5.35 8.13 -2.41
C PRO A 21 6.13 9.27 -1.76
N GLY A 22 5.77 10.50 -2.08
CA GLY A 22 6.35 11.70 -1.45
C GLY A 22 5.87 11.88 -0.01
N THR A 23 6.74 12.39 0.85
CA THR A 23 6.40 12.79 2.22
C THR A 23 7.34 13.88 2.72
N SER A 24 6.85 14.76 3.59
CA SER A 24 7.63 15.77 4.31
C SER A 24 7.80 15.46 5.80
N SER A 25 7.28 14.33 6.28
CA SER A 25 7.36 13.93 7.69
C SER A 25 7.90 12.51 7.86
N VAL A 26 8.64 12.30 8.96
CA VAL A 26 9.20 11.00 9.34
C VAL A 26 8.09 10.00 9.63
N GLY A 27 7.03 10.40 10.33
CA GLY A 27 5.91 9.49 10.62
C GLY A 27 5.20 8.97 9.35
N HIS A 28 5.06 9.80 8.31
CA HIS A 28 4.53 9.33 7.03
C HIS A 28 5.55 8.48 6.25
N LEU A 29 6.85 8.74 6.40
CA LEU A 29 7.89 7.87 5.84
C LEU A 29 7.78 6.47 6.44
N GLU A 30 7.69 6.36 7.77
CA GLU A 30 7.50 5.10 8.48
C GLU A 30 6.22 4.39 8.02
N GLN A 31 5.12 5.13 7.90
CA GLN A 31 3.86 4.58 7.37
C GLN A 31 3.99 4.06 5.95
N ASN A 32 4.71 4.77 5.06
CA ASN A 32 4.93 4.37 3.66
C ASN A 32 5.77 3.09 3.58
N VAL A 33 6.77 2.93 4.44
CA VAL A 33 7.61 1.73 4.48
C VAL A 33 6.81 0.53 4.99
N ALA A 34 6.02 0.72 6.05
CA ALA A 34 5.21 -0.36 6.65
C ALA A 34 4.15 -0.95 5.71
N VAL A 35 3.84 -0.28 4.59
CA VAL A 35 2.89 -0.79 3.59
C VAL A 35 3.33 -2.13 3.00
N ALA A 36 4.64 -2.36 2.85
CA ALA A 36 5.18 -3.58 2.26
C ALA A 36 4.85 -4.84 3.08
N ASP A 37 4.58 -4.67 4.38
CA ASP A 37 4.24 -5.75 5.30
C ASP A 37 2.72 -5.97 5.43
N ILE A 38 1.90 -5.19 4.71
CA ILE A 38 0.45 -5.36 4.73
C ILE A 38 0.04 -6.48 3.80
N GLU A 39 -0.44 -7.58 4.38
CA GLU A 39 -1.08 -8.65 3.64
C GLU A 39 -2.57 -8.34 3.43
N LEU A 40 -3.00 -8.33 2.17
CA LEU A 40 -4.41 -8.21 1.80
C LEU A 40 -4.95 -9.60 1.44
N SER A 41 -6.04 -9.99 2.09
CA SER A 41 -6.72 -11.26 1.76
C SER A 41 -7.41 -11.17 0.40
N GLU A 42 -7.79 -12.32 -0.18
CA GLU A 42 -8.58 -12.35 -1.43
C GLU A 42 -9.89 -11.57 -1.29
N ASP A 43 -10.54 -11.62 -0.12
CA ASP A 43 -11.76 -10.87 0.17
C ASP A 43 -11.51 -9.35 0.22
N ASP A 44 -10.36 -8.92 0.74
CA ASP A 44 -9.99 -7.51 0.76
C ASP A 44 -9.70 -7.01 -0.65
N LEU A 45 -8.94 -7.79 -1.42
CA LEU A 45 -8.64 -7.49 -2.81
C LEU A 45 -9.92 -7.37 -3.63
N ALA A 46 -10.85 -8.33 -3.49
CA ALA A 46 -12.14 -8.31 -4.18
C ALA A 46 -12.95 -7.03 -3.92
N LYS A 47 -12.88 -6.46 -2.71
CA LYS A 47 -13.55 -5.20 -2.36
C LYS A 47 -12.88 -3.95 -2.92
N LEU A 48 -11.60 -4.05 -3.30
CA LEU A 48 -10.80 -2.92 -3.79
C LEU A 48 -10.79 -2.83 -5.33
N VAL A 49 -11.43 -3.77 -6.03
CA VAL A 49 -11.52 -3.79 -7.51
C VAL A 49 -12.83 -3.20 -8.06
N SER A 50 -13.74 -2.68 -7.21
CA SER A 50 -15.01 -2.04 -7.62
C SER A 50 -14.87 -0.54 -7.80
#